data_AF-A0A8C5BYX6-F1
#
_entry.id   AF-A0A8C5BYX6-F1
#
_cell.length_a   1.000
_cell.length_b   1.000
_cell.length_c   1.000
_cell.angle_alpha   90.00
_cell.angle_beta   90.00
_cell.angle_gamma   90.00
#
_symmetry.space_group_name_H-M   'P 1'
#
loop_
_entity.id
_entity.type
_entity.pdbx_description
1 polymer ?
#
loop_
_entity_poly.entity_id
_entity_poly.type
_entity_poly.pdbx_seq_one_letter_code
_entity_poly.pdbx_strand_id
1 'polypeptide(L)'
;VLQGNSLLFLPNVLKVYLENGQTKAFKFDNTTTVKDIVLTLKDKLSLRAIEYFALVLEQQYSITKLLLLQEDELIQKVGHTHTHGQTHMNTHMDPSDLLQDDPSAFSTSSIR
;
A
#
# COMPACT_ATOMS: atom_id res chain seq x y z
N VAL A 1 9.14 -24.20 2.23
CA VAL A 1 8.17 -24.13 1.11
C VAL A 1 7.88 -22.65 0.88
N LEU A 2 8.63 -21.99 -0.02
CA LEU A 2 8.41 -20.58 -0.36
C LEU A 2 7.39 -20.55 -1.49
N GLN A 3 6.11 -20.63 -1.14
CA GLN A 3 5.03 -20.61 -2.13
C GLN A 3 4.77 -19.15 -2.52
N GLY A 4 4.92 -18.87 -3.82
CA GLY A 4 5.04 -17.53 -4.38
C GLY A 4 3.89 -16.60 -4.02
N ASN A 5 4.22 -15.54 -3.30
CA ASN A 5 3.40 -14.34 -3.25
C ASN A 5 3.77 -13.52 -4.47
N SER A 6 3.05 -13.74 -5.57
CA SER A 6 3.15 -12.83 -6.69
C SER A 6 2.47 -11.52 -6.29
N LEU A 7 3.12 -10.39 -6.56
CA LEU A 7 2.56 -9.04 -6.32
C LEU A 7 1.15 -8.89 -6.92
N LEU A 8 0.87 -9.66 -7.97
CA LEU A 8 -0.42 -9.77 -8.63
C LEU A 8 -1.13 -11.07 -8.19
N PHE A 9 -2.22 -10.92 -7.44
CA PHE A 9 -3.03 -12.07 -6.97
C PHE A 9 -3.95 -12.62 -8.09
N LEU A 10 -4.36 -11.75 -9.02
CA LEU A 10 -5.12 -12.03 -10.24
C LEU A 10 -4.62 -11.07 -11.33
N PRO A 11 -4.89 -11.33 -12.63
CA PRO A 11 -4.53 -10.40 -13.71
C PRO A 11 -5.06 -9.00 -13.39
N ASN A 12 -4.15 -8.04 -13.35
CA ASN A 12 -4.44 -6.64 -13.06
C ASN A 12 -5.15 -6.41 -11.71
N VAL A 13 -4.85 -7.24 -10.71
CA VAL A 13 -5.31 -7.03 -9.33
C VAL A 13 -4.11 -6.87 -8.41
N LEU A 14 -3.99 -5.68 -7.83
CA LEU A 14 -3.01 -5.35 -6.80
C LEU A 14 -3.59 -5.67 -5.42
N LYS A 15 -2.81 -6.34 -4.58
CA LYS A 15 -3.16 -6.57 -3.18
C LYS A 15 -2.35 -5.62 -2.28
N VAL A 16 -3.04 -4.80 -1.51
CA VAL A 16 -2.43 -3.88 -0.53
C VAL A 16 -2.68 -4.39 0.88
N TYR A 17 -1.62 -4.50 1.66
CA TYR A 17 -1.62 -4.85 3.06
C TYR A 17 -1.70 -3.59 3.93
N LEU A 18 -2.57 -3.61 4.94
CA LEU A 18 -2.71 -2.54 5.92
C LEU A 18 -1.99 -2.96 7.21
N GLU A 19 -1.56 -2.00 8.02
CA GLU A 19 -0.80 -2.28 9.25
C GLU A 19 -1.64 -3.06 10.29
N ASN A 20 -2.96 -2.87 10.29
CA ASN A 20 -3.91 -3.67 11.07
C ASN A 20 -4.02 -5.15 10.66
N GLY A 21 -3.24 -5.61 9.68
CA GLY A 21 -3.23 -6.99 9.16
C GLY A 21 -4.32 -7.30 8.14
N GLN A 22 -5.21 -6.35 7.84
CA GLN A 22 -6.18 -6.49 6.76
C GLN A 22 -5.51 -6.34 5.39
N THR A 23 -6.22 -6.81 4.35
CA THR A 23 -5.79 -6.61 2.98
C THR A 23 -6.95 -6.09 2.13
N LYS A 24 -6.63 -5.23 1.16
CA LYS A 24 -7.57 -4.70 0.18
C LYS A 24 -7.05 -5.02 -1.22
N ALA A 25 -7.93 -5.52 -2.08
CA ALA A 25 -7.62 -5.79 -3.47
C ALA A 25 -8.14 -4.67 -4.38
N PHE A 26 -7.35 -4.30 -5.38
CA PHE A 26 -7.64 -3.23 -6.34
C PHE A 26 -7.47 -3.76 -7.74
N LYS A 27 -8.51 -3.63 -8.56
CA LYS A 27 -8.36 -3.76 -10.00
C LYS A 27 -7.66 -2.50 -10.52
N PHE A 28 -6.73 -2.68 -11.44
CA PHE A 28 -6.04 -1.60 -12.11
C PHE A 28 -6.04 -1.83 -13.62
N ASP A 29 -5.68 -0.80 -14.37
CA ASP A 29 -5.43 -0.84 -15.80
C ASP A 29 -4.07 -0.24 -16.13
N ASN A 30 -3.80 -0.05 -17.43
CA ASN A 30 -2.53 0.48 -17.92
C ASN A 30 -2.31 1.98 -17.65
N THR A 31 -3.31 2.67 -17.10
CA THR A 31 -3.23 4.09 -16.74
C THR A 31 -3.23 4.33 -15.23
N THR A 32 -3.57 3.30 -14.45
CA THR A 32 -3.68 3.41 -13.00
C THR A 32 -2.32 3.65 -12.35
N THR A 33 -2.22 4.75 -11.61
CA THR A 33 -1.02 5.15 -10.88
C THR A 33 -1.06 4.71 -9.41
N VAL A 34 0.08 4.79 -8.73
CA VAL A 34 0.17 4.64 -7.27
C VAL A 34 -0.76 5.62 -6.56
N LYS A 35 -0.80 6.89 -7.02
CA LYS A 35 -1.69 7.92 -6.47
C LYS A 35 -3.16 7.51 -6.52
N ASP A 36 -3.60 6.91 -7.62
CA ASP A 36 -5.00 6.48 -7.78
C ASP A 36 -5.37 5.38 -6.75
N ILE A 37 -4.44 4.47 -6.46
CA ILE A 37 -4.63 3.45 -5.42
C ILE A 37 -4.71 4.08 -4.03
N VAL A 38 -3.80 5.02 -3.72
CA VAL A 38 -3.80 5.74 -2.43
C VAL A 38 -5.10 6.52 -2.24
N LEU A 39 -5.56 7.23 -3.27
CA LEU A 39 -6.85 7.94 -3.23
C LEU A 39 -8.04 6.99 -3.10
N THR A 40 -8.00 5.83 -3.76
CA THR A 40 -9.06 4.82 -3.57
C THR A 40 -9.07 4.26 -2.14
N LEU A 41 -7.89 4.11 -1.52
CA LEU A 41 -7.77 3.72 -0.11
C LEU A 41 -8.32 4.78 0.82
N LYS A 42 -8.03 6.06 0.55
CA LYS A 42 -8.61 7.20 1.28
C LYS A 42 -10.12 7.08 1.38
N ASP A 43 -10.80 6.91 0.25
CA ASP A 43 -12.26 6.86 0.20
C ASP A 43 -12.80 5.60 0.89
N LYS A 44 -12.16 4.44 0.66
CA LYS A 44 -12.58 3.16 1.25
C LYS A 44 -12.37 3.06 2.76
N LEU A 45 -11.39 3.78 3.29
CA LEU A 45 -11.03 3.77 4.71
C LEU A 45 -11.48 5.06 5.42
N SER A 46 -12.16 5.97 4.69
CA SER A 46 -12.59 7.28 5.19
C SER A 46 -11.45 8.09 5.83
N LEU A 47 -10.26 8.05 5.22
CA LEU A 47 -9.10 8.81 5.70
C LEU A 47 -9.26 10.27 5.32
N ARG A 48 -8.99 11.18 6.26
CA ARG A 48 -8.97 12.62 6.00
C ARG A 48 -7.57 13.06 5.60
N ALA A 49 -6.56 12.59 6.32
CA ALA A 49 -5.17 12.99 6.18
C ALA A 49 -4.35 12.05 5.27
N ILE A 50 -4.76 11.93 4.01
CA ILE A 50 -4.17 10.98 3.05
C ILE A 50 -2.72 11.30 2.68
N GLU A 51 -2.35 12.59 2.77
CA GLU A 51 -1.03 13.14 2.48
C GLU A 51 0.09 12.52 3.33
N TYR A 52 -0.27 11.87 4.43
CA TYR A 52 0.67 11.20 5.32
C TYR A 52 0.89 9.73 4.96
N PHE A 53 0.14 9.21 4.00
CA PHE A 53 0.20 7.81 3.60
C PHE A 53 0.86 7.66 2.23
N ALA A 54 1.63 6.59 2.10
CA ALA A 54 2.22 6.17 0.85
C ALA A 54 2.11 4.66 0.68
N LEU A 55 2.28 4.19 -0.56
CA LEU A 55 2.50 2.77 -0.80
C LEU A 55 3.98 2.47 -0.76
N VAL A 56 4.33 1.43 -0.01
CA VAL A 56 5.66 0.84 0.00
C VAL A 56 5.59 -0.58 -0.54
N LEU A 57 6.64 -0.99 -1.23
CA LEU A 57 6.84 -2.36 -1.65
C LEU A 57 7.84 -3.03 -0.71
N GLU A 58 7.39 -4.06 -0.02
CA GLU A 58 8.23 -4.92 0.80
C GLU A 58 8.77 -6.07 -0.05
N GLN A 59 10.08 -6.23 -0.07
CA GLN A 59 10.77 -7.34 -0.70
C GLN A 59 11.49 -8.17 0.35
N GLN A 60 11.16 -9.45 0.42
CA GLN A 60 11.72 -10.38 1.41
C GLN A 60 12.74 -11.29 0.72
N TYR A 61 14.00 -10.84 0.68
CA TYR A 61 15.15 -11.65 0.26
C TYR A 61 15.89 -12.18 1.52
N SER A 62 17.21 -12.06 1.59
CA SER A 62 17.99 -12.36 2.81
C SER A 62 17.74 -11.33 3.93
N ILE A 63 17.31 -10.12 3.56
CA ILE A 63 16.95 -9.02 4.47
C ILE A 63 15.66 -8.40 3.90
N THR A 64 14.75 -7.97 4.77
CA THR A 64 13.57 -7.21 4.37
C THR A 64 13.97 -5.83 3.86
N LYS A 65 13.55 -5.49 2.64
CA LYS A 65 13.76 -4.17 2.04
C LYS A 65 12.41 -3.51 1.76
N LEU A 66 12.23 -2.28 2.22
CA LEU A 66 11.07 -1.44 1.90
C LEU A 66 11.46 -0.43 0.81
N LEU A 67 10.65 -0.33 -0.24
CA LEU A 67 10.82 0.60 -1.34
C LEU A 67 9.60 1.52 -1.42
N LEU A 68 9.81 2.83 -1.29
CA LEU A 68 8.74 3.81 -1.48
C LEU A 68 8.34 3.89 -2.96
N LEU A 69 7.08 3.64 -3.25
CA LEU A 69 6.53 3.76 -4.60
C LEU A 69 6.18 5.23 -4.89
N GLN A 70 6.59 5.73 -6.06
CA GLN A 70 6.33 7.11 -6.44
C GLN A 70 4.89 7.29 -6.90
N GLU A 71 4.26 8.42 -6.57
CA GLU A 71 2.85 8.68 -6.87
C GLU A 71 2.48 8.53 -8.36
N ASP A 72 3.39 8.94 -9.25
CA ASP A 72 3.24 8.92 -10.71
C ASP A 72 3.56 7.56 -11.34
N GLU A 73 4.06 6.59 -10.55
CA GLU A 73 4.41 5.28 -11.07
C GLU A 73 3.16 4.47 -11.42
N LEU A 74 3.18 3.83 -12.58
CA LEU A 74 2.09 2.95 -13.02
C LEU A 74 2.11 1.63 -12.25
N ILE A 75 0.97 1.22 -11.70
CA ILE A 75 0.85 -0.07 -10.98
C ILE A 75 1.22 -1.24 -11.87
N GLN A 76 0.88 -1.17 -13.15
CA GLN A 76 1.30 -2.19 -14.12
C GLN A 76 2.83 -2.31 -14.14
N LYS A 77 3.57 -1.20 -14.18
CA LYS A 77 5.04 -1.23 -14.17
C LYS A 77 5.57 -1.86 -12.89
N VAL A 78 5.08 -1.43 -11.72
CA VAL A 78 5.47 -1.98 -10.40
C VAL A 78 5.22 -3.49 -10.34
N GLY A 79 4.05 -3.93 -10.82
CA GLY A 79 3.63 -5.33 -10.90
C GLY A 79 4.58 -6.23 -11.70
N HIS A 80 5.08 -5.70 -12.83
CA HIS A 80 5.98 -6.44 -13.72
C HIS A 80 7.43 -6.41 -13.23
N THR A 81 7.89 -5.30 -12.63
CA THR A 81 9.27 -5.15 -12.16
C THR A 81 9.52 -5.88 -10.84
N HIS A 82 8.50 -6.04 -10.00
CA HIS A 82 8.66 -6.57 -8.65
C HIS A 82 7.72 -7.74 -8.35
N THR A 83 7.89 -8.82 -9.10
CA THR A 83 6.99 -10.00 -9.06
C THR A 83 6.93 -10.72 -7.70
N HIS A 84 7.90 -10.52 -6.81
CA HIS A 84 8.00 -11.20 -5.52
C HIS A 84 7.81 -10.27 -4.31
N GLY A 85 7.37 -9.03 -4.53
CA GLY A 85 7.13 -8.07 -3.46
C GLY A 85 5.67 -8.07 -2.96
N GLN A 86 5.45 -7.47 -1.80
CA GLN A 86 4.13 -7.19 -1.24
C GLN A 86 3.95 -5.68 -1.12
N THR A 87 2.79 -5.14 -1.50
CA THR A 87 2.51 -3.70 -1.35
C THR A 87 1.83 -3.43 -0.02
N HIS A 88 2.37 -2.51 0.76
CA HIS A 88 1.82 -2.08 2.04
C HIS A 88 1.45 -0.61 1.97
N MET A 89 0.39 -0.22 2.68
CA MET A 89 0.13 1.18 2.97
C MET A 89 0.90 1.53 4.24
N ASN A 90 1.77 2.53 4.15
CA ASN A 90 2.62 2.98 5.25
C ASN A 90 2.36 4.46 5.54
N THR A 91 2.53 4.87 6.79
CA THR A 91 2.38 6.27 7.20
C THR A 91 3.76 6.86 7.49
N HIS A 92 3.98 8.11 7.09
CA HIS A 92 5.23 8.84 7.35
C HIS A 92 5.16 9.76 8.57
N MET A 93 4.01 9.84 9.24
CA MET A 93 3.84 10.61 10.48
C MET A 93 4.04 9.75 11.73
N ASP A 94 4.37 10.42 12.83
CA ASP A 94 4.32 9.79 14.14
C ASP A 94 2.88 9.36 14.47
N PRO A 95 2.67 8.19 15.09
CA PRO A 95 1.33 7.72 15.43
C PRO A 95 0.57 8.67 16.36
N SER A 96 1.27 9.38 17.24
CA SER A 96 0.67 10.33 18.19
C SER A 96 0.12 11.57 17.47
N ASP A 97 0.87 12.08 16.51
CA ASP A 97 0.48 13.22 15.68
C ASP A 97 -0.70 12.84 14.78
N LEU A 98 -0.66 11.65 14.17
CA LEU A 98 -1.78 11.16 13.36
C LEU A 98 -3.04 10.92 14.20
N LEU A 99 -2.92 10.43 15.44
CA LEU A 99 -4.06 10.30 16.34
C LEU A 99 -4.69 11.65 16.65
N GLN A 100 -3.89 12.70 16.78
CA GLN A 100 -4.40 14.05 17.05
C GLN A 100 -5.10 14.66 15.82
N ASP A 101 -4.51 14.50 14.63
CA ASP A 101 -5.01 15.10 13.39
C ASP A 101 -6.18 14.30 12.78
N ASP A 102 -6.00 12.98 12.67
CA ASP A 102 -7.00 12.05 12.15
C ASP A 102 -7.13 10.74 12.98
N PRO A 103 -7.87 10.79 14.11
CA PRO A 103 -8.10 9.61 14.95
C PRO A 103 -8.71 8.42 14.19
N SER A 104 -9.54 8.71 13.18
CA SER A 104 -10.13 7.70 12.31
C SER A 104 -9.04 7.00 11.50
N ALA A 105 -8.09 7.74 10.93
CA ALA A 105 -6.97 7.15 10.22
C ALA A 105 -6.11 6.30 11.15
N PHE A 106 -5.78 6.77 12.35
CA PHE A 106 -5.04 6.00 13.35
C PHE A 106 -5.74 4.66 13.66
N SER A 107 -7.05 4.68 13.93
CA SER A 107 -7.80 3.46 14.22
C SER A 107 -7.90 2.51 13.01
N THR A 108 -8.07 3.05 11.81
CA THR A 108 -8.37 2.27 10.59
C THR A 108 -7.12 1.71 9.93
N SER A 109 -6.00 2.44 10.00
CA SER A 109 -4.68 1.93 9.64
C SER A 109 -4.13 0.99 10.71
N SER A 110 -4.49 1.18 12.00
CA SER A 110 -3.81 0.62 13.18
C SER A 110 -2.32 0.47 12.95
N ILE A 111 -1.66 1.63 12.86
CA ILE A 111 -0.28 1.75 13.32
C ILE A 111 -0.28 1.24 14.76
N ARG A 112 0.44 0.15 15.03
CA ARG A 112 0.56 -0.43 16.36
C ARG A 112 2.00 -0.36 16.83
#